data_AF-A0A5J4R9I4-F1
#
_entry.id   AF-A0A5J4R9I4-F1
#
_cell.length_a   1.000
_cell.length_b   1.000
_cell.length_c   1.000
_cell.angle_alpha   90.00
_cell.angle_beta   90.00
_cell.angle_gamma   90.00
#
_symmetry.space_group_name_H-M   'P 1'
#
loop_
_entity.id
_entity.type
_entity.pdbx_description
1 polymer ?
#
loop_
_entity_poly.entity_id
_entity_poly.type
_entity_poly.pdbx_seq_one_letter_code
_entity_poly.pdbx_strand_id
1 'polypeptide(L)'
;MNNEKIDISAVYTLFEELKELLEKSKSKSVESVPIDVMAINNMTERFEDLIEEVKKPKRTEIRHIINLGSSKIFFLLIIMSLVILTLSFAIYNQRQTISQYRNNDLKYRYIKMQGQMIDENIYQLERLFEYRDSIGIIRKQVEEYERLVQERAEKIERARRNADEAERLKKKSNLFLLV
;
A
#
# COMPACT_ATOMS: atom_id res chain seq x y z
N MET A 1 16.71 34.96 -24.67
CA MET A 1 17.19 33.81 -25.45
C MET A 1 16.17 33.55 -26.54
N ASN A 2 16.57 33.81 -27.78
CA ASN A 2 15.67 33.80 -28.93
C ASN A 2 15.27 32.35 -29.21
N ASN A 3 13.98 32.07 -29.07
CA ASN A 3 13.38 30.84 -29.56
C ASN A 3 13.30 30.97 -31.08
N GLU A 4 14.39 30.72 -31.79
CA GLU A 4 14.34 30.46 -33.23
C GLU A 4 13.57 29.15 -33.40
N LYS A 5 12.26 29.33 -33.56
CA LYS A 5 11.35 28.31 -34.02
C LYS A 5 11.76 28.11 -35.48
N ILE A 6 12.17 26.89 -35.82
CA ILE A 6 12.52 26.48 -37.19
C ILE A 6 11.55 27.19 -38.14
N ASP A 7 12.08 27.93 -39.10
CA ASP A 7 11.27 28.68 -40.02
C ASP A 7 10.57 27.70 -40.98
N ILE A 8 9.37 27.27 -40.58
CA ILE A 8 8.52 26.34 -41.33
C ILE A 8 8.25 26.90 -42.74
N SER A 9 8.27 28.22 -42.91
CA SER A 9 8.07 28.86 -44.20
C SER A 9 9.25 28.62 -45.15
N ALA A 10 10.49 28.58 -44.64
CA ALA A 10 11.69 28.30 -45.42
C ALA A 10 11.70 26.85 -45.94
N VAL A 11 11.28 25.89 -45.10
CA VAL A 11 11.14 24.47 -45.48
C VAL A 11 10.10 24.30 -46.59
N TYR A 12 8.96 24.99 -46.48
CA TYR A 12 7.89 24.92 -47.48
C TYR A 12 8.30 25.55 -48.82
N THR A 13 9.05 26.65 -48.78
CA THR A 13 9.54 27.34 -49.98
C THR A 13 10.48 26.44 -50.78
N LEU A 14 11.42 25.76 -50.12
CA LEU A 14 12.32 24.80 -50.75
C LEU A 14 11.59 23.62 -51.41
N PHE A 15 10.50 23.16 -50.78
CA PHE A 15 9.69 22.07 -51.33
C PHE A 15 8.95 22.48 -52.61
N GLU A 16 8.39 23.69 -52.65
CA GLU A 16 7.76 24.19 -53.88
C GLU A 16 8.79 24.47 -54.98
N GLU A 17 9.99 24.99 -54.65
CA GLU A 17 11.10 25.13 -55.61
C GLU A 17 11.50 23.77 -56.22
N LEU A 18 11.59 22.71 -55.41
CA LEU A 18 11.90 21.35 -55.88
C LEU A 18 10.79 20.81 -56.81
N LYS A 19 9.53 21.04 -56.44
CA LYS A 19 8.37 20.61 -57.22
C LYS A 19 8.32 21.32 -58.58
N GLU A 20 8.64 22.61 -58.62
CA GLU A 20 8.71 23.38 -59.87
C GLU A 20 9.82 22.86 -60.78
N LEU A 21 11.01 22.54 -60.24
CA LEU A 21 12.08 21.90 -61.01
C LEU A 21 11.67 20.52 -61.56
N LEU A 22 10.92 19.75 -60.77
CA LEU A 22 10.41 18.45 -61.19
C LEU A 22 9.36 18.58 -62.31
N GLU A 23 8.44 19.54 -62.23
CA GLU A 23 7.49 19.81 -63.32
C GLU A 23 8.18 20.32 -64.59
N LYS A 24 9.20 21.16 -64.44
CA LYS A 24 10.01 21.68 -65.55
C LYS A 24 10.82 20.57 -66.24
N SER A 25 11.25 19.54 -65.51
CA SER A 25 11.88 18.36 -66.09
C SER A 25 10.88 17.39 -66.75
N LYS A 26 9.66 17.26 -66.20
CA LYS A 26 8.59 16.41 -66.76
C LYS A 26 8.02 16.94 -68.08
N SER A 27 7.89 18.26 -68.23
CA SER A 27 7.39 18.91 -69.45
C SER A 27 8.40 18.86 -70.61
N LYS A 28 9.66 18.52 -70.32
CA LYS A 28 10.76 18.43 -71.29
C LYS A 28 11.05 16.97 -71.69
N SER A 29 10.02 16.20 -72.00
CA SER A 29 10.17 14.84 -72.55
C SER A 29 10.18 14.85 -74.08
N VAL A 30 11.21 15.43 -74.69
CA VAL A 30 11.94 14.94 -75.88
C VAL A 30 13.28 15.69 -75.85
N GLU A 31 14.39 14.94 -75.93
CA GLU A 31 15.78 15.43 -75.95
C GLU A 31 16.42 15.70 -74.57
N SER A 32 17.44 14.88 -74.27
CA SER A 32 18.24 14.87 -73.04
C SER A 32 19.03 16.17 -72.88
N VAL A 33 18.41 17.18 -72.27
CA VAL A 33 19.10 18.38 -71.77
C VAL A 33 19.65 18.06 -70.38
N PRO A 34 20.88 18.47 -70.03
CA PRO A 34 21.45 18.15 -68.73
C PRO A 34 20.55 18.77 -67.66
N ILE A 35 20.04 17.92 -66.77
CA ILE A 35 19.50 18.37 -65.49
C ILE A 35 20.60 19.23 -64.87
N ASP A 36 20.29 20.46 -64.47
CA ASP A 36 21.26 21.36 -63.87
C ASP A 36 21.67 20.83 -62.49
N VAL A 37 22.71 19.97 -62.51
CA VAL A 37 23.24 19.26 -61.34
C VAL A 37 23.70 20.25 -60.26
N MET A 38 24.08 21.47 -60.67
CA MET A 38 24.48 22.54 -59.74
C MET A 38 23.30 23.03 -58.89
N ALA A 39 22.12 23.19 -59.49
CA ALA A 39 20.91 23.61 -58.77
C ALA A 39 20.44 22.55 -57.76
N ILE A 40 20.55 21.26 -58.11
CA ILE A 40 20.20 20.15 -57.22
C ILE A 40 21.18 20.05 -56.04
N ASN A 41 22.48 20.20 -56.29
CA ASN A 41 23.48 20.18 -55.22
C ASN A 41 23.29 21.34 -54.23
N ASN A 42 23.04 22.55 -54.72
CA ASN A 42 22.78 23.71 -53.87
C ASN A 42 21.52 23.53 -53.00
N MET A 43 20.45 22.94 -53.56
CA MET A 43 19.25 22.63 -52.80
C MET A 43 19.51 21.55 -51.73
N THR A 44 20.33 20.55 -52.06
CA THR A 44 20.70 19.47 -51.13
C THR A 44 21.49 20.03 -49.94
N GLU A 45 22.47 20.91 -50.18
CA GLU A 45 23.20 21.61 -49.12
C GLU A 45 22.27 22.40 -48.19
N ARG A 46 21.31 23.16 -48.75
CA ARG A 46 20.31 23.92 -47.96
C ARG A 46 19.41 23.01 -47.12
N PHE A 47 19.09 21.81 -47.60
CA PHE A 47 18.34 20.81 -46.84
C PHE A 47 19.19 20.19 -45.73
N GLU A 48 20.46 19.90 -45.99
CA GLU A 48 21.37 19.37 -44.98
C GLU A 48 21.56 20.35 -43.82
N ASP A 49 21.71 21.65 -44.10
CA ASP A 49 21.81 22.70 -43.08
C ASP A 49 20.57 22.75 -42.17
N LEU A 50 19.37 22.70 -42.75
CA LEU A 50 18.11 22.69 -41.99
C LEU A 50 17.96 21.40 -41.16
N ILE A 51 18.39 20.26 -41.69
CA ILE A 51 18.40 18.99 -40.97
C ILE A 51 19.38 19.06 -39.79
N GLU A 52 20.56 19.64 -39.98
CA GLU A 52 21.55 19.82 -38.91
C GLU A 52 21.02 20.77 -37.82
N GLU A 53 20.30 21.83 -38.19
CA GLU A 53 19.63 22.72 -37.26
C GLU A 53 18.54 22.02 -36.44
N VAL A 54 17.70 21.20 -37.08
CA VAL A 54 16.66 20.39 -36.40
C VAL A 54 17.27 19.31 -35.50
N LYS A 55 18.40 18.74 -35.91
CA LYS A 55 19.08 17.66 -35.18
C LYS A 55 19.76 18.16 -33.90
N LYS A 56 19.94 19.48 -33.71
CA LYS A 56 20.40 20.05 -32.43
C LYS A 56 19.40 19.66 -31.34
N PRO A 57 19.79 18.79 -30.38
CA PRO A 57 18.85 18.31 -29.38
C PRO A 57 18.43 19.46 -28.48
N LYS A 58 17.17 19.89 -28.59
CA LYS A 58 16.56 20.84 -27.66
C LYS A 58 16.36 20.12 -26.32
N ARG A 59 17.42 20.10 -25.50
CA ARG A 59 17.35 19.60 -24.13
C ARG A 59 16.47 20.53 -23.30
N THR A 60 15.19 20.20 -23.20
CA THR A 60 14.31 20.81 -22.20
C THR A 60 14.60 20.15 -20.86
N GLU A 61 15.47 20.76 -20.06
CA GLU A 61 15.60 20.42 -18.64
C GLU A 61 14.34 20.88 -17.89
N ILE A 62 13.43 19.96 -17.58
CA ILE A 62 12.30 20.25 -16.70
C ILE A 62 12.82 20.24 -15.26
N ARG A 63 13.16 21.42 -14.75
CA ARG A 63 13.61 21.59 -13.37
C ARG A 63 12.40 21.88 -12.47
N HIS A 64 11.96 20.88 -11.69
CA HIS A 64 10.98 21.09 -10.63
C HIS A 64 11.65 21.73 -9.42
N ILE A 65 11.64 23.06 -9.35
CA ILE A 65 12.09 23.80 -8.17
C ILE A 65 10.89 23.97 -7.24
N ILE A 66 10.85 23.21 -6.15
CA ILE A 66 9.87 23.43 -5.07
C ILE A 66 10.37 24.62 -4.26
N ASN A 67 9.81 25.81 -4.53
CA ASN A 67 10.18 27.02 -3.82
C ASN A 67 9.42 27.10 -2.48
N LEU A 68 10.08 26.68 -1.39
CA LEU A 68 9.57 26.74 -0.01
C LEU A 68 9.69 28.15 0.61
N GLY A 69 9.78 29.22 -0.19
CA GLY A 69 9.98 30.59 0.28
C GLY A 69 8.73 31.31 0.81
N SER A 70 7.56 30.68 0.77
CA SER A 70 6.32 31.28 1.28
C SER A 70 6.14 30.98 2.76
N SER A 71 6.16 32.02 3.60
CA SER A 71 6.00 31.91 5.06
C SER A 71 4.76 31.10 5.46
N LYS A 72 3.66 31.25 4.71
CA LYS A 72 2.40 30.52 4.94
C LYS A 72 2.55 29.00 4.80
N ILE A 73 3.30 28.54 3.81
CA ILE A 73 3.52 27.10 3.56
C ILE A 73 4.40 26.53 4.67
N PHE A 74 5.40 27.28 5.13
CA PHE A 74 6.25 26.90 6.25
C PHE A 74 5.44 26.70 7.54
N PHE A 75 4.55 27.65 7.89
CA PHE A 75 3.67 27.51 9.05
C PHE A 75 2.68 26.35 8.91
N LEU A 76 2.13 26.12 7.71
CA LEU A 76 1.24 24.98 7.46
C LEU A 76 1.96 23.64 7.66
N LEU A 77 3.22 23.53 7.20
CA LEU A 77 4.05 22.35 7.44
C LEU A 77 4.34 22.14 8.93
N ILE A 78 4.61 23.21 9.68
CA ILE A 78 4.80 23.13 11.13
C ILE A 78 3.52 22.63 11.82
N ILE A 79 2.37 23.19 11.47
CA ILE A 79 1.07 22.78 12.04
C ILE A 79 0.77 21.32 11.72
N MET A 80 0.97 20.90 10.46
CA MET A 80 0.80 19.49 10.06
C MET A 80 1.73 18.56 10.82
N SER A 81 3.00 18.94 10.98
CA SER A 81 3.97 18.17 11.79
C SER A 81 3.52 18.05 13.23
N LEU A 82 3.03 19.13 13.85
CA LEU A 82 2.53 19.12 15.22
C LEU A 82 1.30 18.20 15.36
N VAL A 83 0.36 18.25 14.40
CA VAL A 83 -0.80 17.37 14.38
C VAL A 83 -0.37 15.90 14.29
N ILE A 84 0.55 15.55 13.40
CA ILE A 84 1.09 14.19 13.26
C ILE A 84 1.75 13.73 14.57
N LEU A 85 2.53 14.59 15.23
CA LEU A 85 3.15 14.29 16.52
C LEU A 85 2.12 14.03 17.61
N THR A 86 1.07 14.87 17.72
CA THR A 86 0.00 14.67 18.71
C THR A 86 -0.78 13.38 18.48
N LEU A 87 -1.10 13.03 17.22
CA LEU A 87 -1.73 11.76 16.85
C LEU A 87 -0.83 10.58 17.20
N SER A 88 0.47 10.67 16.89
CA SER A 88 1.44 9.62 17.20
C SER A 88 1.54 9.38 18.70
N PHE A 89 1.58 10.46 19.50
CA PHE A 89 1.58 10.39 20.95
C PHE A 89 0.28 9.79 21.50
N ALA A 90 -0.87 10.18 20.96
CA ALA A 90 -2.16 9.62 21.33
C ALA A 90 -2.24 8.10 21.05
N ILE A 91 -1.79 7.67 19.86
CA ILE A 91 -1.73 6.24 19.49
C ILE A 91 -0.76 5.49 20.40
N TYR A 92 0.39 6.07 20.72
CA TYR A 92 1.37 5.47 21.62
C TYR A 92 0.76 5.22 23.01
N ASN A 93 0.12 6.24 23.59
CA ASN A 93 -0.55 6.12 24.88
C ASN A 93 -1.68 5.09 24.82
N GLN A 94 -2.51 5.10 23.77
CA GLN A 94 -3.56 4.10 23.59
C GLN A 94 -3.00 2.68 23.52
N ARG A 95 -1.90 2.45 22.80
CA ARG A 95 -1.24 1.13 22.73
C ARG A 95 -0.77 0.67 24.12
N GLN A 96 -0.22 1.58 24.91
CA GLN A 96 0.18 1.28 26.28
C GLN A 96 -1.04 0.88 27.12
N THR A 97 -2.13 1.66 27.08
CA THR A 97 -3.36 1.36 27.81
C THR A 97 -3.99 0.04 27.38
N ILE A 98 -4.05 -0.24 26.07
CA ILE A 98 -4.56 -1.51 25.53
C ILE A 98 -3.74 -2.69 26.04
N SER A 99 -2.41 -2.55 26.08
CA SER A 99 -1.55 -3.61 26.64
C SER A 99 -1.81 -3.84 28.13
N GLN A 100 -2.05 -2.77 28.89
CA GLN A 100 -2.41 -2.88 30.31
C GLN A 100 -3.74 -3.59 30.51
N TYR A 101 -4.78 -3.25 29.74
CA TYR A 101 -6.08 -3.93 29.82
C TYR A 101 -5.97 -5.42 29.50
N ARG A 102 -5.19 -5.78 28.46
CA ARG A 102 -4.96 -7.18 28.10
C ARG A 102 -4.20 -7.95 29.19
N ASN A 103 -3.24 -7.30 29.85
CA ASN A 103 -2.52 -7.92 30.96
C ASN A 103 -3.43 -8.09 32.18
N ASN A 104 -4.27 -7.10 32.49
CA ASN A 104 -5.22 -7.16 33.60
C ASN A 104 -6.28 -8.24 33.40
N ASP A 105 -6.81 -8.39 32.20
CA ASP A 105 -7.71 -9.49 31.84
C ASP A 105 -7.03 -10.85 32.09
N LEU A 106 -5.79 -11.01 31.62
CA LEU A 106 -5.04 -12.25 31.84
C LEU A 106 -4.78 -12.53 33.33
N LYS A 107 -4.43 -11.50 34.12
CA LYS A 107 -4.29 -11.60 35.59
C LYS A 107 -5.59 -12.10 36.22
N TYR A 108 -6.73 -11.51 35.84
CA TYR A 108 -8.04 -11.91 36.36
C TYR A 108 -8.37 -13.38 36.04
N ARG A 109 -8.21 -13.81 34.79
CA ARG A 109 -8.46 -15.20 34.39
C ARG A 109 -7.53 -16.19 35.11
N TYR A 110 -6.26 -15.81 35.29
CA TYR A 110 -5.31 -16.62 36.04
C TYR A 110 -5.69 -16.76 37.52
N ILE A 111 -6.12 -15.67 38.16
CA ILE A 111 -6.62 -15.71 39.54
C ILE A 111 -7.85 -16.62 39.64
N LYS A 112 -8.77 -16.51 38.68
CA LYS A 112 -9.96 -17.37 38.61
C LYS A 112 -9.61 -18.85 38.44
N MET A 113 -8.58 -19.17 37.67
CA MET A 113 -8.06 -20.53 37.51
C MET A 113 -7.49 -21.10 38.81
N GLN A 114 -6.73 -20.31 39.56
CA GLN A 114 -6.08 -20.73 40.81
C GLN A 114 -7.09 -20.93 41.97
N GLY A 115 -8.27 -20.31 41.89
CA GLY A 115 -9.37 -20.51 42.83
C GLY A 115 -9.24 -19.76 44.15
N GLN A 116 -8.13 -19.95 44.88
CA GLN A 116 -7.82 -19.23 46.12
C GLN A 116 -6.41 -18.61 46.04
N MET A 117 -6.32 -17.30 46.22
CA MET A 117 -5.05 -16.59 46.29
C MET A 117 -4.79 -16.14 47.72
N ILE A 118 -3.68 -16.60 48.29
CA ILE A 118 -3.09 -16.01 49.50
C ILE A 118 -2.38 -14.71 49.06
N ASP A 119 -2.30 -13.68 49.91
CA ASP A 119 -1.69 -12.39 49.58
C ASP A 119 -0.28 -12.51 48.98
N GLU A 120 0.50 -13.51 49.43
CA GLU A 120 1.83 -13.83 48.91
C GLU A 120 1.81 -14.24 47.42
N ASN A 121 0.76 -14.93 46.97
CA ASN A 121 0.59 -15.32 45.57
C ASN A 121 0.28 -14.13 44.67
N ILE A 122 -0.36 -13.08 45.19
CA ILE A 122 -0.65 -11.85 44.43
C ILE A 122 0.66 -11.10 44.14
N TYR A 123 1.55 -11.01 45.13
CA TYR A 123 2.86 -10.39 44.93
C TYR A 123 3.73 -11.15 43.93
N GLN A 124 3.73 -12.50 44.00
CA GLN A 124 4.42 -13.32 43.02
C GLN A 124 3.83 -13.17 41.61
N LEU A 125 2.50 -13.07 41.50
CA LEU A 125 1.83 -12.82 40.22
C LEU A 125 2.25 -11.46 39.63
N GLU A 126 2.34 -10.41 40.44
CA GLU A 126 2.79 -9.10 39.96
C GLU A 126 4.22 -9.17 39.40
N ARG A 127 5.13 -9.84 40.12
CA ARG A 127 6.51 -10.08 39.65
C ARG A 127 6.55 -10.85 38.33
N LEU A 128 5.68 -11.85 38.15
CA LEU A 128 5.58 -12.59 36.88
C LEU A 128 5.08 -11.71 35.73
N PHE A 129 4.35 -10.62 35.99
CA PHE A 129 3.93 -9.71 34.93
C PHE A 129 4.94 -8.60 34.62
N GLU A 130 6.01 -8.46 35.42
CA GLU A 130 7.15 -7.60 35.10
C GLU A 130 7.96 -8.14 33.90
N TYR A 131 8.09 -9.47 33.81
CA TYR A 131 8.83 -10.13 32.74
C TYR A 131 7.90 -10.55 31.60
N ARG A 132 8.27 -10.23 30.34
CA ARG A 132 7.44 -10.54 29.16
C ARG A 132 7.30 -12.04 28.90
N ASP A 133 8.31 -12.84 29.23
CA ASP A 133 8.32 -14.27 28.94
C ASP A 133 7.32 -15.04 29.80
N SER A 134 7.19 -14.67 31.08
CA SER A 134 6.24 -15.25 32.02
C SER A 134 4.78 -14.95 31.65
N ILE A 135 4.49 -13.78 31.04
CA ILE A 135 3.16 -13.48 30.50
C ILE A 135 2.76 -14.53 29.43
N GLY A 136 3.72 -14.94 28.59
CA GLY A 136 3.49 -15.98 27.59
C GLY A 136 3.18 -17.35 28.20
N ILE A 137 3.89 -17.71 29.26
CA ILE A 137 3.67 -18.97 29.99
C ILE A 137 2.31 -18.96 30.68
N ILE A 138 1.98 -17.89 31.42
CA ILE A 138 0.69 -17.71 32.09
C ILE A 138 -0.46 -17.79 31.08
N ARG A 139 -0.33 -17.15 29.92
CA ARG A 139 -1.35 -17.21 28.87
C ARG A 139 -1.65 -18.65 28.45
N LYS A 140 -0.61 -19.44 28.17
CA LYS A 140 -0.76 -20.85 27.80
C LYS A 140 -1.43 -21.68 28.91
N GLN A 141 -1.02 -21.47 30.16
CA GLN A 141 -1.61 -22.18 31.30
C GLN A 141 -3.10 -21.89 31.44
N VAL A 142 -3.51 -20.62 31.34
CA VAL A 142 -4.92 -20.24 31.42
C VAL A 142 -5.72 -20.80 30.24
N GLU A 143 -5.19 -20.69 29.02
CA GLU A 143 -5.85 -21.23 27.81
C GLU A 143 -6.06 -22.74 27.88
N GLU A 144 -5.07 -23.48 28.40
CA GLU A 144 -5.16 -24.93 28.58
C GLU A 144 -6.20 -25.29 29.64
N TYR A 145 -6.19 -24.60 30.78
CA TYR A 145 -7.20 -24.81 31.82
C TYR A 145 -8.62 -24.52 31.33
N GLU A 146 -8.84 -23.39 30.66
CA GLU A 146 -10.15 -23.01 30.11
C GLU A 146 -10.66 -24.08 29.13
N ARG A 147 -9.77 -24.59 28.25
CA ARG A 147 -10.10 -25.68 27.33
C ARG A 147 -10.51 -26.95 28.08
N LEU A 148 -9.73 -27.37 29.09
CA LEU A 148 -10.03 -28.56 29.88
C LEU A 148 -11.34 -28.44 30.66
N VAL A 149 -11.63 -27.25 31.21
CA VAL A 149 -12.91 -26.98 31.89
C VAL A 149 -14.07 -27.08 30.92
N GLN A 150 -13.94 -26.50 29.73
CA GLN A 150 -14.97 -26.57 28.70
C GLN A 150 -15.22 -28.02 28.25
N GLU A 151 -14.17 -28.79 27.96
CA GLU A 151 -14.31 -30.19 27.57
C GLU A 151 -14.98 -31.04 28.65
N ARG A 152 -14.65 -30.81 29.93
CA ARG A 152 -15.31 -31.49 31.05
C ARG A 152 -16.78 -31.11 31.14
N ALA A 153 -17.11 -29.82 31.03
CA ALA A 153 -18.49 -29.36 31.04
C ALA A 153 -19.31 -29.99 29.90
N GLU A 154 -18.74 -30.04 28.68
CA GLU A 154 -19.39 -30.69 27.53
C GLU A 154 -19.60 -32.20 27.73
N LYS A 155 -18.61 -32.90 28.32
CA LYS A 155 -18.73 -34.33 28.62
C LYS A 155 -19.82 -34.60 29.66
N ILE A 156 -19.89 -33.79 30.71
CA ILE A 156 -20.93 -33.88 31.74
C ILE A 156 -22.31 -33.64 31.12
N GLU A 157 -22.43 -32.60 30.28
CA GLU A 157 -23.70 -32.26 29.65
C GLU A 157 -24.15 -33.36 28.65
N ARG A 158 -23.21 -33.94 27.89
CA ARG A 158 -23.50 -35.11 27.04
C ARG A 158 -23.95 -36.32 27.85
N ALA A 159 -23.28 -36.61 28.98
CA ALA A 159 -23.66 -37.71 29.86
C ALA A 159 -25.07 -37.51 30.44
N ARG A 160 -25.41 -36.28 30.81
CA ARG A 160 -26.75 -35.91 31.29
C ARG A 160 -27.83 -36.14 30.24
N ARG A 161 -27.62 -35.66 29.01
CA ARG A 161 -28.56 -35.89 27.90
C ARG A 161 -28.77 -37.37 27.60
N ASN A 162 -27.69 -38.15 27.57
CA ASN A 162 -27.77 -39.59 27.32
C ASN A 162 -28.52 -40.33 28.45
N ALA A 163 -28.32 -39.93 29.71
CA ALA A 163 -29.06 -40.49 30.84
C ALA A 163 -30.56 -40.18 30.77
N ASP A 164 -30.92 -38.93 30.44
CA ASP A 164 -32.31 -38.50 30.27
C ASP A 164 -33.00 -39.26 29.11
N GLU A 165 -32.30 -39.50 28.00
CA GLU A 165 -32.81 -40.31 26.89
C GLU A 165 -33.00 -41.78 27.26
N ALA A 166 -32.03 -42.38 27.96
CA ALA A 166 -32.13 -43.76 28.43
C ALA A 166 -33.32 -43.96 29.39
N GLU A 167 -33.56 -43.00 30.30
CA GLU A 167 -34.71 -43.04 31.20
C GLU A 167 -36.04 -42.93 30.45
N ARG A 168 -36.12 -42.04 29.44
CA ARG A 168 -37.31 -41.90 28.59
C ARG A 168 -37.60 -43.18 27.80
N LEU A 169 -36.58 -43.82 27.24
CA LEU A 169 -36.72 -45.09 26.52
C LEU A 169 -37.19 -46.21 27.46
N LYS A 170 -36.63 -46.30 28.67
CA LYS A 170 -37.06 -47.28 29.68
C LYS A 170 -38.53 -47.09 30.07
N LYS A 171 -38.97 -45.84 30.28
CA LYS A 171 -40.38 -45.52 30.57
C LYS A 171 -41.30 -45.94 29.42
N LYS A 172 -40.93 -45.64 28.17
CA LYS A 172 -41.71 -46.07 26.98
C LYS A 172 -41.80 -47.60 26.89
N SER A 173 -40.68 -48.31 27.03
CA SER A 173 -40.65 -49.77 26.99
C SER A 173 -41.54 -50.40 28.07
N ASN A 174 -41.50 -49.88 29.29
CA ASN A 174 -42.35 -50.36 30.38
C ASN A 174 -43.83 -50.10 30.13
N LEU A 175 -44.18 -48.98 29.47
CA LEU A 175 -45.56 -48.69 29.07
C LEU A 175 -46.06 -49.67 28.00
N PHE A 176 -45.22 -50.01 27.02
CA PHE A 176 -45.56 -51.00 25.98
C PHE A 176 -45.69 -52.43 26.51
N LEU A 177 -45.05 -52.78 27.64
CA LEU A 177 -45.17 -54.09 28.27
C LEU A 177 -46.43 -54.24 29.16
N LEU A 178 -47.17 -53.17 29.39
CA LEU A 178 -48.38 -53.12 30.23
C LEU A 178 -49.69 -53.07 29.43
N VAL A 179 -49.62 -53.11 28.09
CA VAL A 179 -50.77 -53.13 27.14
C VAL A 179 -50.74 -54.45 26.37
#